data_AF-A0A7S0MQ52-F1
#
_entry.id   AF-A0A7S0MQ52-F1
#
_cell.length_a   1.000
_cell.length_b   1.000
_cell.length_c   1.000
_cell.angle_alpha   90.00
_cell.angle_beta   90.00
_cell.angle_gamma   90.00
#
_symmetry.space_group_name_H-M   'P 1'
#
loop_
_entity.id
_entity.type
_entity.pdbx_description
1 polymer ?
#
loop_
_entity_poly.entity_id
_entity_poly.type
_entity_poly.pdbx_seq_one_letter_code
_entity_poly.pdbx_strand_id
1 'polypeptide(L)'
;GILRTQSSSAPKMQMTLMGFHISTIFCCVSITLFFSILVLVLKFVKTDPAALVLGGEPIPPHQWALTQMAFATCLLLDFISWLWTVDRDKSRLFYFAVVINGLPVVTYGLLASGVTPILIDVHGRRLIIIRYIQWVFTTPSMLYLYSIISSIPNNDIITSMGLAVIVLIFGLAGSIWPFPFDFIFIGLSFASFYFVLESLTKMITVAINDCALEDASYRGALRGARLFMTLTWVGIPLIWTLAYLGAVSHRVEETLFSMLDFASKAGVSCMILNSSIKTHAEKQDERLQAALQEERARTIEALQEAARMKENFFAAMSHELRT
;
A
#
# COMPACT_ATOMS: atom_id res chain seq x y z
N GLY A 1 -35.35 25.74 6.91
CA GLY A 1 -35.56 24.31 7.18
C GLY A 1 -35.19 23.58 5.92
N ILE A 2 -34.22 22.67 5.92
CA ILE A 2 -34.35 21.35 6.55
C ILE A 2 -33.09 21.04 7.35
N LEU A 3 -33.23 21.11 8.68
CA LEU A 3 -32.44 20.33 9.60
C LEU A 3 -32.80 18.85 9.37
N ARG A 4 -31.81 18.01 9.08
CA ARG A 4 -31.90 16.58 9.36
C ARG A 4 -30.71 16.18 10.20
N THR A 5 -30.79 16.55 11.47
CA THR A 5 -30.23 15.74 12.54
C THR A 5 -31.04 14.43 12.59
N GLN A 6 -30.47 13.34 12.07
CA GLN A 6 -30.80 12.00 12.55
C GLN A 6 -29.52 11.31 13.00
N SER A 7 -29.33 11.41 14.32
CA SER A 7 -28.80 10.39 15.21
C SER A 7 -28.85 8.96 14.64
N SER A 8 -27.66 8.40 14.41
CA SER A 8 -27.35 6.98 14.61
C SER A 8 -25.82 6.85 14.67
N SER A 9 -25.26 7.18 15.83
CA SER A 9 -23.81 7.11 16.10
C SER A 9 -23.36 5.71 16.57
N ALA A 10 -24.23 4.71 16.57
CA ALA A 10 -23.94 3.37 17.11
C ALA A 10 -23.50 2.28 16.08
N PRO A 11 -23.93 2.26 14.79
CA PRO A 11 -23.54 1.16 13.88
C PRO A 11 -22.18 1.35 13.20
N LYS A 12 -21.64 2.58 13.10
CA LYS A 12 -20.31 2.80 12.50
C LYS A 12 -19.17 2.31 13.40
N MET A 13 -19.29 2.45 14.72
CA MET A 13 -18.21 2.15 15.67
C MET A 13 -17.95 0.65 15.84
N GLN A 14 -18.99 -0.19 15.81
CA GLN A 14 -18.83 -1.66 15.87
C GLN A 14 -18.23 -2.23 14.58
N MET A 15 -18.58 -1.66 13.42
CA MET A 15 -18.04 -2.10 12.13
C MET A 15 -16.55 -1.77 11.96
N THR A 16 -16.10 -0.62 12.47
CA THR A 16 -14.68 -0.22 12.47
C THR A 16 -13.82 -1.09 13.39
N LEU A 17 -14.34 -1.48 14.57
CA LEU A 17 -13.60 -2.31 15.52
C LEU A 17 -13.38 -3.73 14.97
N MET A 18 -14.43 -4.33 14.39
CA MET A 18 -14.35 -5.68 13.81
C MET A 18 -13.36 -5.72 12.62
N GLY A 19 -13.36 -4.69 11.78
CA GLY A 19 -12.39 -4.57 10.68
C GLY A 19 -10.94 -4.47 11.16
N PHE A 20 -10.68 -3.73 12.24
CA PHE A 20 -9.34 -3.62 12.84
C PHE A 20 -8.82 -4.96 13.37
N HIS A 21 -9.66 -5.73 14.06
CA HIS A 21 -9.29 -7.05 14.55
C HIS A 21 -8.97 -8.03 13.42
N ILE A 22 -9.78 -8.07 12.35
CA ILE A 22 -9.53 -8.93 11.19
C ILE A 22 -8.18 -8.60 10.53
N SER A 23 -7.89 -7.32 10.33
CA SER A 23 -6.61 -6.87 9.76
C SER A 23 -5.41 -7.25 10.63
N THR A 24 -5.55 -7.11 11.95
CA THR A 24 -4.49 -7.46 12.91
C THR A 24 -4.24 -8.97 12.90
N ILE A 25 -5.30 -9.78 12.96
CA ILE A 25 -5.21 -11.24 12.90
C ILE A 25 -4.55 -11.67 11.60
N PHE A 26 -4.97 -11.11 10.46
CA PHE A 26 -4.40 -11.42 9.16
C PHE A 26 -2.88 -11.15 9.11
N CYS A 27 -2.44 -10.00 9.62
CA CYS A 27 -1.01 -9.67 9.65
C CYS A 27 -0.23 -10.57 10.62
N CYS A 28 -0.75 -10.81 11.83
CA CYS A 28 -0.10 -11.69 12.80
C CYS A 28 0.06 -13.11 12.25
N VAL A 29 -0.98 -13.65 11.61
CA VAL A 29 -0.93 -14.97 10.95
C VAL A 29 0.07 -14.94 9.80
N SER A 30 0.03 -13.91 8.94
CA SER A 30 0.95 -13.78 7.80
C SER A 30 2.41 -13.70 8.24
N ILE A 31 2.72 -12.90 9.27
CA ILE A 31 4.07 -12.77 9.84
C ILE A 31 4.51 -14.11 10.45
N THR A 32 3.66 -14.75 11.23
CA THR A 32 3.97 -16.03 11.88
C THR A 32 4.25 -17.12 10.84
N LEU A 33 3.40 -17.21 9.81
CA LEU A 33 3.57 -18.15 8.70
C LEU A 33 4.83 -17.84 7.90
N PHE A 34 5.10 -16.57 7.59
CA PHE A 34 6.33 -16.15 6.92
C PHE A 34 7.57 -16.63 7.67
N PHE A 35 7.68 -16.31 8.97
CA PHE A 35 8.85 -16.72 9.75
C PHE A 35 8.93 -18.23 9.94
N SER A 36 7.81 -18.92 10.09
CA SER A 36 7.77 -20.38 10.19
C SER A 36 8.29 -21.04 8.91
N ILE A 37 7.80 -20.62 7.74
CA ILE A 37 8.23 -21.13 6.44
C ILE A 37 9.69 -20.74 6.18
N LEU A 38 10.09 -19.53 6.52
CA LEU A 38 11.47 -19.06 6.39
C LEU A 38 12.44 -19.94 7.19
N VAL A 39 12.12 -20.22 8.46
CA VAL A 39 12.93 -21.12 9.31
C VAL A 39 13.00 -22.52 8.71
N LEU A 40 11.88 -23.06 8.20
CA LEU A 40 11.86 -24.36 7.53
C LEU A 40 12.78 -24.36 6.30
N VAL A 41 12.71 -23.32 5.45
CA VAL A 41 13.56 -23.22 4.26
C VAL A 41 15.04 -23.08 4.62
N LEU A 42 15.39 -22.21 5.58
CA LEU A 42 16.78 -22.06 6.03
C LEU A 42 17.35 -23.35 6.65
N LYS A 43 16.50 -24.18 7.26
CA LYS A 43 16.91 -25.45 7.88
C LYS A 43 17.03 -26.61 6.88
N PHE A 44 16.11 -26.70 5.92
CA PHE A 44 15.96 -27.88 5.06
C PHE A 44 16.44 -27.69 3.62
N VAL A 45 16.47 -26.47 3.11
CA VAL A 45 16.93 -26.17 1.75
C VAL A 45 18.39 -25.75 1.80
N LYS A 46 19.24 -26.46 1.06
CA LYS A 46 20.66 -26.13 0.93
C LYS A 46 20.92 -25.42 -0.38
N THR A 47 21.85 -24.47 -0.37
CA THR A 47 22.36 -23.82 -1.59
C THR A 47 22.91 -24.86 -2.55
N ASP A 48 22.55 -24.76 -3.82
CA ASP A 48 23.17 -25.56 -4.87
C ASP A 48 24.60 -25.01 -5.09
N PRO A 49 25.67 -25.83 -4.94
CA PRO A 49 27.03 -25.38 -5.21
C PRO A 49 27.21 -24.79 -6.61
N ALA A 50 26.47 -25.29 -7.59
CA ALA A 50 26.54 -24.77 -8.96
C ALA A 50 25.90 -23.38 -9.06
N ALA A 51 24.96 -22.99 -8.18
CA ALA A 51 24.33 -21.66 -8.19
C ALA A 51 25.34 -20.54 -7.86
N LEU A 52 26.38 -20.88 -7.09
CA LEU A 52 27.48 -19.99 -6.72
C LEU A 52 28.49 -19.80 -7.87
N VAL A 53 28.51 -20.73 -8.83
CA VAL A 53 29.48 -20.77 -9.94
C VAL A 53 28.85 -20.32 -11.26
N LEU A 54 27.54 -20.54 -11.45
CA LEU A 54 26.80 -20.13 -12.65
C LEU A 54 26.72 -18.60 -12.77
N GLY A 55 27.14 -18.09 -13.94
CA GLY A 55 26.82 -16.73 -14.40
C GLY A 55 27.93 -15.69 -14.36
N GLY A 56 29.21 -16.07 -14.21
CA GLY A 56 30.39 -15.22 -14.47
C GLY A 56 30.66 -14.07 -13.51
N GLU A 57 29.62 -13.45 -12.93
CA GLU A 57 29.73 -12.45 -11.88
C GLU A 57 28.90 -12.87 -10.66
N PRO A 58 29.51 -12.99 -9.47
CA PRO A 58 28.76 -13.09 -8.23
C PRO A 58 27.92 -11.81 -8.06
N ILE A 59 26.66 -11.95 -7.62
CA ILE A 59 25.88 -10.76 -7.21
C ILE A 59 26.57 -10.19 -5.98
N PRO A 60 27.02 -8.92 -6.01
CA PRO A 60 27.71 -8.35 -4.86
C PRO A 60 26.75 -8.25 -3.67
N PRO A 61 27.13 -8.69 -2.46
CA PRO A 61 26.27 -8.60 -1.28
C PRO A 61 25.76 -7.17 -1.00
N HIS A 62 26.57 -6.15 -1.36
CA HIS A 62 26.18 -4.75 -1.21
C HIS A 62 24.95 -4.36 -2.03
N GLN A 63 24.65 -5.05 -3.14
CA GLN A 63 23.47 -4.79 -3.95
C GLN A 63 22.19 -5.09 -3.15
N TRP A 64 22.15 -6.22 -2.44
CA TRP A 64 21.04 -6.56 -1.54
C TRP A 64 21.00 -5.66 -0.31
N ALA A 65 22.16 -5.30 0.24
CA ALA A 65 22.23 -4.38 1.37
C ALA A 65 21.66 -2.99 1.03
N LEU A 66 21.89 -2.47 -0.17
CA LEU A 66 21.29 -1.22 -0.64
C LEU A 66 19.76 -1.32 -0.68
N THR A 67 19.22 -2.39 -1.25
CA THR A 67 17.77 -2.64 -1.28
C THR A 67 17.20 -2.78 0.12
N GLN A 68 17.88 -3.50 1.02
CA GLN A 68 17.51 -3.62 2.43
C GLN A 68 17.45 -2.25 3.11
N MET A 69 18.47 -1.39 2.93
CA MET A 69 18.51 -0.05 3.52
C MET A 69 17.39 0.86 2.98
N ALA A 70 17.08 0.74 1.69
CA ALA A 70 15.95 1.47 1.09
C ALA A 70 14.63 1.05 1.75
N PHE A 71 14.38 -0.26 1.90
CA PHE A 71 13.22 -0.78 2.61
C PHE A 71 13.21 -0.41 4.09
N ALA A 72 14.36 -0.42 4.78
CA ALA A 72 14.45 -0.04 6.18
C ALA A 72 14.10 1.44 6.39
N THR A 73 14.45 2.29 5.43
CA THR A 73 14.05 3.70 5.42
C THR A 73 12.53 3.84 5.29
N CYS A 74 11.91 3.16 4.32
CA CYS A 74 10.45 3.16 4.18
C CYS A 74 9.74 2.59 5.41
N LEU A 75 10.25 1.49 5.97
CA LEU A 75 9.75 0.88 7.19
C LEU A 75 9.77 1.86 8.36
N LEU A 76 10.88 2.59 8.55
CA LEU A 76 10.99 3.59 9.61
C LEU A 76 9.95 4.70 9.43
N LEU A 77 9.77 5.20 8.20
CA LEU A 77 8.77 6.22 7.90
C LEU A 77 7.34 5.73 8.17
N ASP A 78 7.01 4.51 7.75
CA ASP A 78 5.69 3.91 7.96
C ASP A 78 5.44 3.63 9.43
N PHE A 79 6.45 3.18 10.17
CA PHE A 79 6.36 2.92 11.60
C PHE A 79 6.14 4.21 12.40
N ILE A 80 6.89 5.27 12.09
CA ILE A 80 6.71 6.59 12.70
C ILE A 80 5.30 7.12 12.39
N SER A 81 4.86 7.00 11.14
CA SER A 81 3.52 7.43 10.71
C SER A 81 2.40 6.64 11.40
N TRP A 82 2.63 5.35 11.64
CA TRP A 82 1.73 4.49 12.41
C TRP A 82 1.66 4.89 13.89
N LEU A 83 2.78 5.30 14.51
CA LEU A 83 2.79 5.76 15.90
C LEU A 83 2.08 7.10 16.09
N TRP A 84 2.15 8.00 15.11
CA TRP A 84 1.56 9.33 15.19
C TRP A 84 0.18 9.48 14.58
N THR A 85 -0.31 8.50 13.83
CA THR A 85 -1.68 8.57 13.29
C THR A 85 -2.72 8.40 14.40
N VAL A 86 -3.53 9.44 14.58
CA VAL A 86 -4.66 9.44 15.52
C VAL A 86 -5.88 8.70 14.92
N ASP A 87 -5.98 8.71 13.59
CA ASP A 87 -7.09 8.10 12.86
C ASP A 87 -6.94 6.58 12.80
N ARG A 88 -7.96 5.85 13.29
CA ARG A 88 -7.96 4.39 13.38
C ARG A 88 -7.98 3.72 12.00
N ASP A 89 -8.66 4.30 11.03
CA ASP A 89 -8.73 3.73 9.68
C ASP A 89 -7.39 3.90 8.96
N LYS A 90 -6.71 5.04 9.16
CA LYS A 90 -5.35 5.25 8.66
C LYS A 90 -4.30 4.43 9.40
N SER A 91 -4.49 4.22 10.70
CA SER A 91 -3.63 3.32 11.49
C SER A 91 -3.57 1.93 10.89
N ARG A 92 -4.69 1.42 10.36
CA ARG A 92 -4.73 0.13 9.65
C ARG A 92 -3.87 0.16 8.38
N LEU A 93 -3.95 1.22 7.58
CA LEU A 93 -3.15 1.36 6.35
C LEU A 93 -1.65 1.38 6.66
N PHE A 94 -1.22 2.19 7.62
CA PHE A 94 0.19 2.23 8.03
C PHE A 94 0.67 0.93 8.66
N TYR A 95 -0.19 0.23 9.42
CA TYR A 95 0.15 -1.08 9.95
C TYR A 95 0.45 -2.11 8.83
N PHE A 96 -0.35 -2.15 7.77
CA PHE A 96 -0.03 -2.98 6.61
C PHE A 96 1.24 -2.52 5.89
N ALA A 97 1.47 -1.21 5.75
CA ALA A 97 2.69 -0.68 5.14
C ALA A 97 3.95 -1.13 5.90
N VAL A 98 3.90 -1.13 7.25
CA VAL A 98 4.96 -1.67 8.12
C VAL A 98 5.21 -3.15 7.83
N VAL A 99 4.17 -3.98 7.65
CA VAL A 99 4.35 -5.40 7.30
C VAL A 99 4.92 -5.55 5.89
N ILE A 100 4.37 -4.82 4.92
CA ILE A 100 4.76 -4.88 3.51
C ILE A 100 6.23 -4.49 3.30
N ASN A 101 6.74 -3.50 4.04
CA ASN A 101 8.14 -3.08 3.99
C ASN A 101 9.05 -3.84 4.97
N GLY A 102 8.51 -4.33 6.08
CA GLY A 102 9.26 -5.10 7.07
C GLY A 102 9.73 -6.46 6.56
N LEU A 103 8.88 -7.19 5.83
CA LEU A 103 9.25 -8.50 5.28
C LEU A 103 10.45 -8.41 4.29
N PRO A 104 10.47 -7.48 3.33
CA PRO A 104 11.66 -7.23 2.50
C PRO A 104 12.93 -6.86 3.27
N VAL A 105 12.85 -6.08 4.36
CA VAL A 105 14.05 -5.79 5.19
C VAL A 105 14.68 -7.09 5.68
N VAL A 106 13.87 -8.05 6.12
CA VAL A 106 14.36 -9.36 6.55
C VAL A 106 14.91 -10.14 5.36
N THR A 107 14.17 -10.26 4.26
CA THR A 107 14.59 -11.01 3.05
C THR A 107 15.91 -10.49 2.48
N TYR A 108 16.01 -9.19 2.21
CA TYR A 108 17.22 -8.61 1.63
C TYR A 108 18.40 -8.58 2.63
N GLY A 109 18.14 -8.48 3.93
CA GLY A 109 19.18 -8.65 4.95
C GLY A 109 19.73 -10.07 5.01
N LEU A 110 18.87 -11.08 4.86
CA LEU A 110 19.30 -12.47 4.77
C LEU A 110 20.07 -12.75 3.47
N LEU A 111 19.63 -12.17 2.34
CA LEU A 111 20.38 -12.24 1.08
C LEU A 111 21.76 -11.59 1.21
N ALA A 112 21.82 -10.36 1.75
CA ALA A 112 23.07 -9.62 1.95
C ALA A 112 24.06 -10.33 2.89
N SER A 113 23.56 -11.06 3.88
CA SER A 113 24.39 -11.87 4.79
C SER A 113 24.83 -13.21 4.19
N GLY A 114 24.31 -13.60 3.03
CA GLY A 114 24.70 -14.83 2.33
C GLY A 114 24.21 -16.12 3.00
N VAL A 115 23.31 -16.04 3.98
CA VAL A 115 22.81 -17.21 4.73
C VAL A 115 21.69 -17.96 3.99
N THR A 116 21.20 -17.39 2.91
CA THR A 116 19.98 -17.87 2.23
C THR A 116 20.30 -18.87 1.15
N PRO A 117 19.48 -19.93 1.00
CA PRO A 117 19.67 -20.88 -0.08
C PRO A 117 19.39 -20.22 -1.44
N ILE A 118 20.34 -20.37 -2.35
CA ILE A 118 20.19 -20.04 -3.77
C ILE A 118 20.22 -21.35 -4.53
N LEU A 119 19.16 -21.62 -5.29
CA LEU A 119 19.07 -22.81 -6.14
C LEU A 119 19.30 -22.44 -7.61
N ILE A 120 19.37 -23.45 -8.46
CA ILE A 120 19.28 -23.31 -9.91
C ILE A 120 17.91 -23.78 -10.37
N ASP A 121 17.27 -22.99 -11.23
CA ASP A 121 16.03 -23.39 -11.90
C ASP A 121 16.30 -24.39 -13.03
N VAL A 122 15.24 -24.96 -13.62
CA VAL A 122 15.37 -25.93 -14.73
C VAL A 122 15.98 -25.35 -16.01
N HIS A 123 16.15 -24.04 -16.09
CA HIS A 123 16.77 -23.32 -17.20
C HIS A 123 18.19 -22.82 -16.89
N GLY A 124 18.76 -23.20 -15.75
CA GLY A 124 20.12 -22.79 -15.38
C GLY A 124 20.23 -21.40 -14.73
N ARG A 125 19.12 -20.76 -14.36
CA ARG A 125 19.08 -19.44 -13.71
C ARG A 125 19.05 -19.56 -12.20
N ARG A 126 19.47 -18.50 -11.50
CA ARG A 126 19.41 -18.46 -10.03
C ARG A 126 17.96 -18.33 -9.54
N LEU A 127 17.55 -19.26 -8.68
CA LEU A 127 16.25 -19.27 -8.03
C LEU A 127 16.39 -18.87 -6.56
N ILE A 128 15.89 -17.67 -6.24
CA ILE A 128 15.89 -17.10 -4.88
C ILE A 128 14.54 -17.41 -4.22
N ILE A 129 14.42 -18.58 -3.58
CA ILE A 129 13.15 -19.07 -3.00
C ILE A 129 12.58 -18.12 -1.94
N ILE A 130 13.44 -17.53 -1.11
CA ILE A 130 13.00 -16.63 -0.03
C ILE A 130 12.27 -15.39 -0.56
N ARG A 131 12.52 -14.97 -1.82
CA ARG A 131 11.79 -13.89 -2.49
C ARG A 131 10.36 -14.32 -2.82
N TYR A 132 10.16 -15.54 -3.31
CA TYR A 132 8.83 -16.08 -3.54
C TYR A 132 8.03 -16.17 -2.24
N ILE A 133 8.68 -16.61 -1.14
CA ILE A 133 8.05 -16.63 0.18
C ILE A 133 7.63 -15.22 0.59
N GLN A 134 8.52 -14.23 0.50
CA GLN A 134 8.18 -12.83 0.75
C GLN A 134 6.99 -12.36 -0.09
N TRP A 135 6.98 -12.62 -1.40
CA TRP A 135 5.90 -12.19 -2.28
C TRP A 135 4.56 -12.85 -1.96
N VAL A 136 4.57 -14.11 -1.51
CA VAL A 136 3.34 -14.82 -1.11
C VAL A 136 2.62 -14.10 0.03
N PHE A 137 3.35 -13.39 0.89
CA PHE A 137 2.74 -12.60 1.97
C PHE A 137 2.55 -11.13 1.60
N THR A 138 3.54 -10.50 0.95
CA THR A 138 3.49 -9.07 0.64
C THR A 138 2.48 -8.74 -0.45
N THR A 139 2.35 -9.55 -1.50
CA THR A 139 1.44 -9.28 -2.62
C THR A 139 -0.04 -9.33 -2.20
N PRO A 140 -0.53 -10.38 -1.50
CA PRO A 140 -1.90 -10.37 -0.98
C PRO A 140 -2.13 -9.26 0.05
N SER A 141 -1.13 -8.94 0.87
CA SER A 141 -1.22 -7.82 1.83
C SER A 141 -1.39 -6.48 1.12
N MET A 142 -0.69 -6.25 0.01
CA MET A 142 -0.86 -5.06 -0.83
C MET A 142 -2.26 -5.01 -1.46
N LEU A 143 -2.75 -6.13 -2.00
CA LEU A 143 -4.11 -6.20 -2.56
C LEU A 143 -5.19 -5.92 -1.51
N TYR A 144 -5.02 -6.46 -0.30
CA TYR A 144 -5.90 -6.16 0.82
C TYR A 144 -5.78 -4.68 1.25
N LEU A 145 -4.60 -4.08 1.19
CA LEU A 145 -4.44 -2.66 1.46
C LEU A 145 -5.19 -1.81 0.43
N TYR A 146 -5.06 -2.12 -0.86
CA TYR A 146 -5.82 -1.42 -1.92
C TYR A 146 -7.32 -1.59 -1.75
N SER A 147 -7.77 -2.75 -1.27
CA SER A 147 -9.18 -2.99 -1.01
C SER A 147 -9.71 -2.24 0.21
N ILE A 148 -8.89 -1.85 1.17
CA ILE A 148 -9.32 -0.92 2.24
C ILE A 148 -9.58 0.48 1.65
N ILE A 149 -8.81 0.88 0.64
CA ILE A 149 -8.92 2.20 0.00
C ILE A 149 -10.07 2.24 -1.02
N SER A 150 -10.49 1.08 -1.54
CA SER A 150 -11.54 0.96 -2.55
C SER A 150 -12.82 0.31 -1.99
N SER A 151 -13.99 0.74 -2.43
CA SER A 151 -15.27 0.16 -1.99
C SER A 151 -15.62 -1.18 -2.67
N ILE A 152 -14.68 -2.13 -2.76
CA ILE A 152 -14.86 -3.41 -3.48
C ILE A 152 -15.44 -4.52 -2.58
N PRO A 153 -16.30 -5.42 -3.09
CA PRO A 153 -16.86 -6.53 -2.31
C PRO A 153 -15.80 -7.51 -1.78
N ASN A 154 -16.03 -8.04 -0.58
CA ASN A 154 -15.12 -8.98 0.09
C ASN A 154 -14.76 -10.22 -0.75
N ASN A 155 -15.70 -10.74 -1.56
CA ASN A 155 -15.45 -11.89 -2.42
C ASN A 155 -14.36 -11.59 -3.46
N ASP A 156 -14.42 -10.42 -4.11
CA ASP A 156 -13.43 -9.99 -5.09
C ASP A 156 -12.04 -9.85 -4.43
N ILE A 157 -11.99 -9.37 -3.18
CA ILE A 157 -10.75 -9.23 -2.41
C ILE A 157 -10.11 -10.60 -2.16
N ILE A 158 -10.88 -11.55 -1.61
CA ILE A 158 -10.40 -12.90 -1.28
C ILE A 158 -9.95 -13.62 -2.55
N THR A 159 -10.72 -13.54 -3.64
CA THR A 159 -10.35 -14.12 -4.93
C THR A 159 -9.07 -13.53 -5.48
N SER A 160 -8.90 -12.20 -5.41
CA SER A 160 -7.68 -11.52 -5.88
C SER A 160 -6.45 -11.91 -5.07
N MET A 161 -6.59 -12.02 -3.74
CA MET A 161 -5.52 -12.48 -2.85
C MET A 161 -5.14 -13.94 -3.13
N GLY A 162 -6.14 -14.81 -3.33
CA GLY A 162 -5.91 -16.21 -3.68
C GLY A 162 -5.20 -16.37 -5.03
N LEU A 163 -5.65 -15.63 -6.05
CA LEU A 163 -5.00 -15.61 -7.36
C LEU A 163 -3.56 -15.09 -7.26
N ALA A 164 -3.28 -14.08 -6.44
CA ALA A 164 -1.91 -13.60 -6.23
C ALA A 164 -0.99 -14.66 -5.62
N VAL A 165 -1.50 -15.48 -4.70
CA VAL A 165 -0.74 -16.63 -4.17
C VAL A 165 -0.52 -17.69 -5.27
N ILE A 166 -1.55 -17.99 -6.07
CA ILE A 166 -1.47 -18.94 -7.18
C ILE A 166 -0.42 -18.51 -8.22
N VAL A 167 -0.37 -17.23 -8.59
CA VAL A 167 0.67 -16.67 -9.49
C VAL A 167 2.06 -17.07 -9.03
N LEU A 168 2.35 -16.90 -7.74
CA LEU A 168 3.67 -17.13 -7.18
C LEU A 168 3.98 -18.62 -7.01
N ILE A 169 3.00 -19.43 -6.60
CA ILE A 169 3.16 -20.88 -6.49
C ILE A 169 3.45 -21.49 -7.87
N PHE A 170 2.67 -21.12 -8.88
CA PHE A 170 2.90 -21.61 -10.24
C PHE A 170 4.16 -21.03 -10.87
N GLY A 171 4.53 -19.78 -10.59
CA GLY A 171 5.81 -19.24 -11.03
C GLY A 171 7.01 -20.00 -10.43
N LEU A 172 6.93 -20.37 -9.16
CA LEU A 172 7.94 -21.19 -8.49
C LEU A 172 7.95 -22.62 -9.05
N ALA A 173 6.78 -23.25 -9.22
CA ALA A 173 6.67 -24.59 -9.79
C ALA A 173 7.23 -24.64 -11.22
N GLY A 174 6.93 -23.63 -12.04
CA GLY A 174 7.48 -23.50 -13.38
C GLY A 174 9.01 -23.38 -13.43
N SER A 175 9.64 -22.94 -12.34
CA SER A 175 11.10 -22.86 -12.21
C SER A 175 11.72 -24.19 -11.75
N ILE A 176 10.95 -25.11 -11.20
CA ILE A 176 11.44 -26.35 -10.57
C ILE A 176 11.20 -27.59 -11.44
N TRP A 177 10.07 -27.65 -12.16
CA TRP A 177 9.72 -28.81 -12.96
C TRP A 177 10.17 -28.67 -14.41
N PRO A 178 10.73 -29.71 -15.06
CA PRO A 178 11.19 -29.64 -16.44
C PRO A 178 10.03 -29.67 -17.44
N PHE A 179 10.36 -29.48 -18.72
CA PHE A 179 9.41 -29.59 -19.83
C PHE A 179 8.63 -30.92 -19.84
N PRO A 180 7.30 -30.90 -20.05
CA PRO A 180 6.44 -29.76 -20.41
C PRO A 180 5.81 -29.00 -19.23
N PHE A 181 6.10 -29.39 -17.99
CA PHE A 181 5.43 -28.85 -16.82
C PHE A 181 5.84 -27.42 -16.50
N ASP A 182 7.09 -27.04 -16.77
CA ASP A 182 7.57 -25.64 -16.73
C ASP A 182 6.60 -24.71 -17.46
N PHE A 183 6.33 -25.02 -18.73
CA PHE A 183 5.54 -24.22 -19.64
C PHE A 183 4.09 -24.13 -19.19
N ILE A 184 3.52 -25.23 -18.69
CA ILE A 184 2.16 -25.26 -18.15
C ILE A 184 2.05 -24.36 -16.92
N PHE A 185 2.95 -24.52 -15.95
CA PHE A 185 2.91 -23.72 -14.72
C PHE A 185 3.20 -22.24 -14.98
N ILE A 186 4.16 -21.92 -15.84
CA ILE A 186 4.43 -20.54 -16.27
C ILE A 186 3.18 -19.96 -16.94
N GLY A 187 2.57 -20.69 -17.89
CA GLY A 187 1.34 -20.25 -18.55
C GLY A 187 0.20 -19.97 -17.57
N LEU A 188 -0.02 -20.85 -16.60
CA LEU A 188 -1.01 -20.65 -15.53
C LEU A 188 -0.67 -19.47 -14.62
N SER A 189 0.61 -19.24 -14.33
CA SER A 189 1.07 -18.09 -13.56
C SER A 189 0.76 -16.77 -14.28
N PHE A 190 1.09 -16.67 -15.58
CA PHE A 190 0.80 -15.49 -16.40
C PHE A 190 -0.71 -15.25 -16.56
N ALA A 191 -1.49 -16.31 -16.79
CA ALA A 191 -2.95 -16.21 -16.88
C ALA A 191 -3.56 -15.71 -15.56
N SER A 192 -3.11 -16.24 -14.42
CA SER A 192 -3.55 -15.79 -13.10
C SER A 192 -3.12 -14.34 -12.82
N PHE A 193 -1.93 -13.95 -13.28
CA PHE A 193 -1.39 -12.60 -13.09
C PHE A 193 -2.23 -11.56 -13.82
N TYR A 194 -2.75 -11.87 -15.01
CA TYR A 194 -3.67 -10.99 -15.73
C TYR A 194 -4.89 -10.63 -14.88
N PHE A 195 -5.54 -11.61 -14.25
CA PHE A 195 -6.71 -11.36 -13.37
C PHE A 195 -6.33 -10.57 -12.12
N VAL A 196 -5.15 -10.81 -11.54
CA VAL A 196 -4.65 -10.01 -10.41
C VAL A 196 -4.45 -8.55 -10.82
N LEU A 197 -3.90 -8.31 -12.00
CA LEU A 197 -3.67 -6.96 -12.52
C LEU A 197 -5.00 -6.24 -12.84
N GLU A 198 -5.97 -6.97 -13.38
CA GLU A 198 -7.34 -6.47 -13.58
C GLU A 198 -7.96 -6.05 -12.24
N SER A 199 -7.90 -6.92 -11.23
CA SER A 199 -8.39 -6.62 -9.88
C SER A 199 -7.72 -5.40 -9.26
N LEU A 200 -6.39 -5.30 -9.33
CA LEU A 200 -5.63 -4.14 -8.86
C LEU A 200 -6.12 -2.85 -9.55
N THR A 201 -6.24 -2.90 -10.87
CA THR A 201 -6.68 -1.75 -11.67
C THR A 201 -8.13 -1.37 -11.34
N LYS A 202 -8.99 -2.36 -11.12
CA LYS A 202 -10.39 -2.19 -10.69
C LYS A 202 -10.45 -1.51 -9.31
N MET A 203 -9.71 -1.98 -8.31
CA MET A 203 -9.65 -1.39 -6.96
C MET A 203 -9.29 0.10 -7.02
N ILE A 204 -8.21 0.45 -7.73
CA ILE A 204 -7.78 1.85 -7.82
C ILE A 204 -8.78 2.67 -8.66
N THR A 205 -9.39 2.10 -9.69
CA THR A 205 -10.39 2.80 -10.51
C THR A 205 -11.68 3.09 -9.74
N VAL A 206 -12.13 2.16 -8.90
CA VAL A 206 -13.26 2.40 -7.97
C VAL A 206 -12.90 3.54 -7.03
N ALA A 207 -11.71 3.52 -6.41
CA ALA A 207 -11.26 4.61 -5.54
C ALA A 207 -11.22 5.97 -6.26
N ILE A 208 -10.79 6.01 -7.53
CA ILE A 208 -10.81 7.22 -8.37
C ILE A 208 -12.23 7.76 -8.60
N ASN A 209 -13.19 6.86 -8.82
CA ASN A 209 -14.58 7.20 -9.11
C ASN A 209 -15.34 7.63 -7.84
N ASP A 210 -14.97 7.08 -6.68
CA ASP A 210 -15.52 7.45 -5.38
C ASP A 210 -15.04 8.84 -4.91
N CYS A 211 -14.00 9.41 -5.54
CA CYS A 211 -13.52 10.76 -5.25
C CYS A 211 -14.51 11.84 -5.71
N ALA A 212 -14.83 12.77 -4.81
CA ALA A 212 -15.65 13.94 -5.10
C ALA A 212 -15.19 14.67 -6.37
N LEU A 213 -16.15 15.14 -7.17
CA LEU A 213 -15.88 15.78 -8.47
C LEU A 213 -14.98 17.02 -8.36
N GLU A 214 -14.97 17.68 -7.21
CA GLU A 214 -14.25 18.93 -6.96
C GLU A 214 -12.76 18.72 -6.62
N ASP A 215 -12.33 17.49 -6.29
CA ASP A 215 -10.93 17.20 -5.94
C ASP A 215 -10.12 16.65 -7.13
N ALA A 216 -9.90 17.52 -8.12
CA ALA A 216 -9.15 17.19 -9.34
C ALA A 216 -7.69 16.78 -9.05
N SER A 217 -7.08 17.37 -8.01
CA SER A 217 -5.70 17.07 -7.60
C SER A 217 -5.56 15.66 -7.03
N TYR A 218 -6.48 15.25 -6.15
CA TYR A 218 -6.46 13.89 -5.58
C TYR A 218 -6.78 12.83 -6.62
N ARG A 219 -7.75 13.11 -7.50
CA ARG A 219 -8.03 12.24 -8.65
C ARG A 219 -6.80 12.05 -9.55
N GLY A 220 -6.05 13.13 -9.80
CA GLY A 220 -4.78 13.08 -10.54
C GLY A 220 -3.73 12.19 -9.85
N ALA A 221 -3.57 12.34 -8.53
CA ALA A 221 -2.65 11.52 -7.75
C ALA A 221 -3.01 10.02 -7.80
N LEU A 222 -4.30 9.66 -7.68
CA LEU A 222 -4.74 8.27 -7.77
C LEU A 222 -4.57 7.69 -9.19
N ARG A 223 -4.77 8.49 -10.25
CA ARG A 223 -4.47 8.07 -11.63
C ARG A 223 -2.97 7.82 -11.83
N GLY A 224 -2.14 8.69 -11.28
CA GLY A 224 -0.68 8.51 -11.26
C GLY A 224 -0.28 7.25 -10.51
N ALA A 225 -0.85 7.03 -9.32
CA ALA A 225 -0.64 5.80 -8.53
C ALA A 225 -1.07 4.56 -9.32
N ARG A 226 -2.23 4.57 -9.97
CA ARG A 226 -2.69 3.47 -10.83
C ARG A 226 -1.66 3.15 -11.91
N LEU A 227 -1.22 4.15 -12.66
CA LEU A 227 -0.23 3.96 -13.73
C LEU A 227 1.09 3.41 -13.18
N PHE A 228 1.61 4.03 -12.12
CA PHE A 228 2.86 3.62 -11.49
C PHE A 228 2.80 2.18 -10.97
N MET A 229 1.71 1.80 -10.30
CA MET A 229 1.53 0.45 -9.77
C MET A 229 1.38 -0.59 -10.89
N THR A 230 0.60 -0.28 -11.92
CA THR A 230 0.48 -1.16 -13.10
C THR A 230 1.83 -1.37 -13.78
N LEU A 231 2.61 -0.30 -14.00
CA LEU A 231 3.93 -0.39 -14.63
C LEU A 231 4.93 -1.19 -13.81
N THR A 232 4.99 -0.94 -12.50
CA THR A 232 5.91 -1.67 -11.61
C THR A 232 5.56 -3.15 -11.51
N TRP A 233 4.27 -3.50 -11.48
CA TRP A 233 3.83 -4.90 -11.42
C TRP A 233 4.04 -5.64 -12.74
N VAL A 234 3.73 -5.02 -13.88
CA VAL A 234 3.96 -5.60 -15.22
C VAL A 234 5.46 -5.75 -15.52
N GLY A 235 6.30 -4.88 -14.95
CA GLY A 235 7.75 -5.00 -15.09
C GLY A 235 8.31 -6.32 -14.55
N ILE A 236 7.70 -6.91 -13.51
CA ILE A 236 8.15 -8.17 -12.90
C ILE A 236 8.10 -9.35 -13.89
N PRO A 237 6.93 -9.72 -14.48
CA PRO A 237 6.88 -10.78 -15.48
C PRO A 237 7.66 -10.44 -16.74
N LEU A 238 7.77 -9.16 -17.11
CA LEU A 238 8.59 -8.75 -18.25
C LEU A 238 10.07 -9.06 -18.05
N ILE A 239 10.64 -8.71 -16.89
CA ILE A 239 12.03 -9.06 -16.54
C ILE A 239 12.18 -10.58 -16.50
N TRP A 240 11.22 -11.29 -15.90
CA TRP A 240 11.25 -12.75 -15.84
C TRP A 240 11.31 -13.36 -17.25
N THR A 241 10.51 -12.87 -18.21
CA THR A 241 10.51 -13.34 -19.60
C THR A 241 11.82 -13.00 -20.30
N LEU A 242 12.35 -11.79 -20.10
CA LEU A 242 13.66 -11.41 -20.68
C LEU A 242 14.78 -12.31 -20.16
N ALA A 243 14.75 -12.66 -18.87
CA ALA A 243 15.72 -13.57 -18.27
C ALA A 243 15.54 -15.00 -18.77
N TYR A 244 14.29 -15.47 -18.93
CA TYR A 244 13.97 -16.77 -19.52
C TYR A 244 14.51 -16.90 -20.96
N LEU A 245 14.44 -15.83 -21.75
CA LEU A 245 14.96 -15.79 -23.12
C LEU A 245 16.49 -15.59 -23.19
N GLY A 246 17.18 -15.44 -22.05
CA GLY A 246 18.62 -15.16 -22.02
C GLY A 246 18.99 -13.75 -22.49
N ALA A 247 18.03 -12.82 -22.56
CA ALA A 247 18.24 -11.46 -23.04
C ALA A 247 18.88 -10.52 -21.99
N VAL A 248 18.86 -10.93 -20.71
CA VAL A 248 19.47 -10.18 -19.59
C VAL A 248 20.41 -11.07 -18.79
N SER A 249 21.51 -10.49 -18.31
CA SER A 249 22.43 -11.18 -17.40
C SER A 249 21.80 -11.33 -16.01
N HIS A 250 22.23 -12.32 -15.24
CA HIS A 250 21.70 -12.57 -13.88
C HIS A 250 21.86 -11.37 -12.95
N ARG A 251 22.94 -10.59 -13.11
CA ARG A 251 23.15 -9.36 -12.32
C ARG A 251 22.16 -8.26 -12.68
N VAL A 252 21.87 -8.09 -13.97
CA VAL A 252 20.88 -7.11 -14.44
C VAL A 252 19.47 -7.53 -14.01
N GLU A 253 19.12 -8.80 -14.22
CA GLU A 253 17.87 -9.40 -13.74
C GLU A 253 17.65 -9.10 -12.25
N GLU A 254 18.64 -9.39 -11.42
CA GLU A 254 18.57 -9.19 -9.98
C GLU A 254 18.44 -7.70 -9.58
N THR A 255 19.14 -6.82 -10.30
CA THR A 255 19.07 -5.37 -10.07
C THR A 255 17.66 -4.87 -10.38
N LEU A 256 17.11 -5.26 -11.53
CA LEU A 256 15.79 -4.85 -11.97
C LEU A 256 14.70 -5.39 -11.05
N PHE A 257 14.81 -6.65 -10.59
CA PHE A 257 13.88 -7.19 -9.60
C PHE A 257 13.93 -6.42 -8.28
N SER A 258 15.13 -6.14 -7.76
CA SER A 258 15.29 -5.35 -6.53
C SER A 258 14.67 -3.95 -6.64
N MET A 259 14.90 -3.28 -7.78
CA MET A 259 14.35 -1.95 -8.06
C MET A 259 12.82 -1.96 -8.15
N LEU A 260 12.22 -2.92 -8.87
CA LEU A 260 10.76 -3.01 -8.97
C LEU A 260 10.10 -3.44 -7.67
N ASP A 261 10.72 -4.36 -6.93
CA ASP A 261 10.24 -4.81 -5.63
C ASP A 261 10.17 -3.63 -4.64
N PHE A 262 11.23 -2.82 -4.61
CA PHE A 262 11.24 -1.58 -3.84
C PHE A 262 10.23 -0.56 -4.36
N ALA A 263 10.24 -0.23 -5.65
CA ALA A 263 9.38 0.78 -6.24
C ALA A 263 7.89 0.49 -6.00
N SER A 264 7.46 -0.76 -6.21
CA SER A 264 6.07 -1.17 -6.01
C SER A 264 5.58 -1.00 -4.56
N LYS A 265 6.45 -1.23 -3.57
CA LYS A 265 6.11 -1.13 -2.15
C LYS A 265 6.27 0.27 -1.58
N ALA A 266 7.34 0.97 -1.98
CA ALA A 266 7.53 2.39 -1.66
C ALA A 266 6.39 3.24 -2.23
N GLY A 267 5.89 2.90 -3.42
CA GLY A 267 4.71 3.54 -4.02
C GLY A 267 3.46 3.46 -3.14
N VAL A 268 3.25 2.32 -2.46
CA VAL A 268 2.16 2.15 -1.49
C VAL A 268 2.33 3.09 -0.30
N SER A 269 3.53 3.13 0.31
CA SER A 269 3.82 4.04 1.43
C SER A 269 3.61 5.51 1.04
N CYS A 270 4.12 5.92 -0.12
CA CYS A 270 3.93 7.27 -0.64
C CYS A 270 2.46 7.62 -0.85
N MET A 271 1.65 6.67 -1.35
CA MET A 271 0.21 6.86 -1.54
C MET A 271 -0.52 7.09 -0.21
N ILE A 272 -0.19 6.32 0.83
CA ILE A 272 -0.80 6.43 2.17
C ILE A 272 -0.36 7.73 2.87
N LEU A 273 0.91 8.11 2.72
CA LEU A 273 1.44 9.36 3.27
C LEU A 273 0.75 10.57 2.62
N ASN A 274 0.62 10.57 1.29
CA ASN A 274 -0.03 11.65 0.55
C ASN A 274 -1.51 11.79 0.94
N SER A 275 -2.24 10.68 1.07
CA SER A 275 -3.63 10.73 1.54
C SER A 275 -3.72 11.21 3.00
N SER A 276 -2.72 10.88 3.82
CA SER A 276 -2.67 11.32 5.21
C SER A 276 -2.51 12.83 5.35
N ILE A 277 -1.56 13.42 4.62
CA ILE A 277 -1.28 14.85 4.60
C ILE A 277 -2.51 15.64 4.12
N LYS A 278 -3.16 15.18 3.04
CA LYS A 278 -4.34 15.87 2.48
C LYS A 278 -5.50 15.98 3.46
N THR A 279 -5.88 14.90 4.12
CA THR A 279 -6.96 14.95 5.12
C THR A 279 -6.63 15.85 6.30
N HIS A 280 -5.34 15.99 6.68
CA HIS A 280 -4.96 16.93 7.73
C HIS A 280 -5.16 18.38 7.27
N ALA A 281 -4.82 18.70 6.01
CA ALA A 281 -5.05 20.02 5.44
C ALA A 281 -6.55 20.35 5.34
N GLU A 282 -7.38 19.40 4.89
CA GLU A 282 -8.85 19.57 4.82
C GLU A 282 -9.45 19.86 6.19
N LYS A 283 -9.08 19.06 7.21
CA LYS A 283 -9.56 19.29 8.59
C LYS A 283 -9.10 20.63 9.16
N GLN A 284 -7.95 21.16 8.73
CA GLN A 284 -7.49 22.48 9.15
C GLN A 284 -8.30 23.59 8.47
N ASP A 285 -8.59 23.44 7.17
CA ASP A 285 -9.41 24.40 6.44
C ASP A 285 -10.84 24.45 7.00
N GLU A 286 -11.47 23.30 7.27
CA GLU A 286 -12.79 23.23 7.92
C GLU A 286 -12.82 23.95 9.27
N ARG A 287 -11.78 23.79 10.10
CA ARG A 287 -11.67 24.48 11.39
C ARG A 287 -11.50 25.98 11.23
N LEU A 288 -10.72 26.41 10.25
CA LEU A 288 -10.53 27.82 9.94
C LEU A 288 -11.84 28.45 9.43
N GLN A 289 -12.56 27.77 8.53
CA GLN A 289 -13.85 28.22 8.04
C GLN A 289 -14.89 28.31 9.16
N ALA A 290 -14.94 27.33 10.05
CA ALA A 290 -15.83 27.36 11.21
C ALA A 290 -15.51 28.54 12.14
N ALA A 291 -14.22 28.80 12.43
CA ALA A 291 -13.80 29.94 13.25
C ALA A 291 -14.15 31.29 12.58
N LEU A 292 -13.94 31.42 11.27
CA LEU A 292 -14.30 32.61 10.52
C LEU A 292 -15.82 32.84 10.48
N GLN A 293 -16.62 31.77 10.39
CA GLN A 293 -18.09 31.88 10.46
C GLN A 293 -18.55 32.35 11.84
N GLU A 294 -17.92 31.86 12.91
CA GLU A 294 -18.21 32.30 14.27
C GLU A 294 -17.84 33.78 14.48
N GLU A 295 -16.67 34.21 14.02
CA GLU A 295 -16.23 35.62 14.11
C GLU A 295 -17.15 36.56 13.31
N ARG A 296 -17.57 36.14 12.11
CA ARG A 296 -18.54 36.89 11.30
C ARG A 296 -19.88 37.01 12.02
N ALA A 297 -20.37 35.95 12.66
CA ALA A 297 -21.61 35.98 13.43
C ALA A 297 -21.53 36.97 14.60
N ARG A 298 -20.42 36.95 15.37
CA ARG A 298 -20.18 37.89 16.48
C ARG A 298 -20.12 39.34 16.01
N THR A 299 -19.47 39.58 14.87
CA THR A 299 -19.36 40.93 14.29
C THR A 299 -20.72 41.47 13.84
N ILE A 300 -21.55 40.62 13.23
CA ILE A 300 -22.93 40.99 12.85
C ILE A 300 -23.75 41.32 14.09
N GLU A 301 -23.66 40.53 15.15
CA GLU A 301 -24.37 40.78 16.40
C GLU A 301 -23.96 42.12 17.04
N ALA A 302 -22.65 42.38 17.13
CA ALA A 302 -22.13 43.64 17.66
C ALA A 302 -22.58 44.86 16.82
N LEU A 303 -22.61 44.73 15.49
CA LEU A 303 -23.11 45.79 14.60
C LEU A 303 -24.61 46.03 14.78
N GLN A 304 -25.42 44.97 14.95
CA GLN A 304 -26.85 45.09 15.24
C GLN A 304 -27.10 45.75 16.58
N GLU A 305 -26.31 45.44 17.61
CA GLU A 305 -26.42 46.05 18.92
C GLU A 305 -26.07 47.55 18.88
N ALA A 306 -24.97 47.91 18.21
CA ALA A 306 -24.59 49.30 18.00
C ALA A 306 -25.66 50.09 17.22
N ALA A 307 -26.29 49.47 16.21
CA ALA A 307 -27.40 50.08 15.47
C ALA A 307 -28.62 50.34 16.37
N ARG A 308 -29.00 49.38 17.22
CA ARG A 308 -30.09 49.56 18.20
C ARG A 308 -29.77 50.65 19.23
N MET A 309 -28.55 50.69 19.75
CA MET A 309 -28.14 51.77 20.67
C MET A 309 -28.26 53.15 20.01
N LYS A 310 -27.85 53.25 18.73
CA LYS A 310 -27.98 54.49 17.94
C LYS A 310 -29.45 54.88 17.76
N GLU A 311 -30.33 53.95 17.40
CA GLU A 311 -31.77 54.22 17.28
C GLU A 311 -32.40 54.70 18.59
N ASN A 312 -32.09 54.02 19.70
CA ASN A 312 -32.57 54.40 21.03
C ASN A 312 -32.08 55.81 21.43
N PHE A 313 -30.83 56.15 21.13
CA PHE A 313 -30.27 57.48 21.36
C PHE A 313 -31.01 58.56 20.57
N PHE A 314 -31.28 58.33 19.28
CA PHE A 314 -32.04 59.27 18.45
C PHE A 314 -33.49 59.43 18.93
N ALA A 315 -34.14 58.34 19.35
CA ALA A 315 -35.48 58.40 19.91
C ALA A 315 -35.53 59.25 21.20
N ALA A 316 -34.55 59.07 22.10
CA ALA A 316 -34.42 59.85 23.32
C ALA A 316 -34.18 61.34 23.04
N MET A 317 -33.23 61.68 22.15
CA MET A 317 -33.00 63.09 21.78
C MET A 317 -34.21 63.74 21.10
N SER A 318 -34.91 63.01 20.22
CA SER A 318 -36.11 63.53 19.57
C SER A 318 -37.24 63.79 20.56
N HIS A 319 -37.28 63.05 21.68
CA HIS A 319 -38.24 63.29 22.74
C HIS A 319 -37.89 64.57 23.51
N GLU A 320 -36.63 64.80 23.86
CA GLU A 320 -36.20 66.04 24.55
C GLU A 320 -36.35 67.29 23.68
N LEU A 321 -36.06 67.23 22.37
CA LEU A 321 -36.23 68.38 21.47
C LEU A 321 -37.70 68.79 21.26
N ARG A 322 -38.66 67.95 21.64
CA ARG A 322 -40.10 68.24 21.52
C ARG A 322 -40.73 68.79 22.80
N THR A 323 -40.05 68.69 23.94
CA THR A 323 -40.47 69.24 25.24
C THR A 323 -39.81 70.59 25.49
#